data_AF-A0A402DT09-F1
#
_entry.id   AF-A0A402DT09-F1
#
_cell.length_a   1.000
_cell.length_b   1.000
_cell.length_c   1.000
_cell.angle_alpha   90.00
_cell.angle_beta   90.00
_cell.angle_gamma   90.00
#
_symmetry.space_group_name_H-M   'P 1'
#
loop_
_entity.id
_entity.type
_entity.pdbx_description
1 polymer ?
#
loop_
_entity_poly.entity_id
_entity_poly.type
_entity_poly.pdbx_seq_one_letter_code
_entity_poly.pdbx_strand_id
1 'polypeptide(L)'
;MLDATPAPGPATPDDAGAAVSAPGTPVPVGARAVRGPAAVAGVCVRTVGVLAAGNLAVALVALLVTGELTTEGLAGLVYIGGLALLIAAALTAVVGWPAGLLVAWAMRGRRREVEHVLAFAAAGAVLSPVLVSIGAPSLGGSAGLLAVAVLEGAVGAGGGRWWAGRARRRLAARYGAAIAPGGPLPTADAAPGTPPAPGVVGEDDGVTDAADVTTATSTTVLRGRVVTPGRVLDDGVVVVEGAGVAWVGPSGQAPQGWAVPDESVGTILPGLVDVHCHGGGGASFPDATDAATARRAADEHLRHGTTSLVASLVTAPRDVLLARTALLADLADAGEIVGIHLEGPFLSADRCGAQNPGDMQPGDAALVTEVAAAARGHLVTMTVAPEVDGVADGSGPADARADVLAALVDAGALPSVGHTDASAAQVDVAVDRAFDLLAASPRARAGRLTATHLFNGMRPVHHRDPGPVAACLAAAARGELVVELVADGTHLADDTVRAVLDLVGPGSVAFVTDAMAAAGMPDGDYRLGPMAVRVADGVARVVADDGSTPAGGGAIAGGVAHLLDVVRNVVAAGVPLEDAVLAAATTPADVLGRRDLGALVAGRRADLVVTGDDLAPRRVMRAGAWVA
;
A
#
# COMPACT_ATOMS: atom_id res chain seq x y z
N MET A 1 -5.03 55.41 -30.30
CA MET A 1 -3.62 54.99 -30.13
C MET A 1 -3.70 53.57 -29.57
N LEU A 2 -3.79 52.56 -30.45
CA LEU A 2 -2.67 51.77 -31.00
C LEU A 2 -1.96 51.04 -29.83
N ASP A 3 -1.94 49.71 -29.69
CA ASP A 3 -1.96 48.64 -30.69
C ASP A 3 -2.69 47.38 -30.19
N ALA A 4 -3.33 46.70 -31.14
CA ALA A 4 -3.84 45.34 -31.02
C ALA A 4 -3.05 44.45 -32.00
N THR A 5 -2.60 43.29 -31.54
CA THR A 5 -2.12 42.18 -32.40
C THR A 5 -2.62 40.84 -31.84
N PRO A 6 -2.80 39.82 -32.71
CA PRO A 6 -4.01 39.01 -32.71
C PRO A 6 -3.81 37.53 -32.34
N ALA A 7 -4.93 36.84 -32.07
CA ALA A 7 -5.03 35.41 -31.83
C ALA A 7 -4.70 34.54 -33.06
N PRO A 8 -4.20 33.30 -32.89
CA PRO A 8 -4.00 32.38 -34.01
C PRO A 8 -5.27 31.55 -34.30
N GLY A 9 -5.64 31.50 -35.58
CA GLY A 9 -6.66 30.61 -36.13
C GLY A 9 -6.11 29.24 -36.56
N PRO A 10 -7.00 28.30 -36.92
CA PRO A 10 -6.72 26.86 -36.94
C PRO A 10 -6.09 26.38 -38.25
N ALA A 11 -5.35 25.26 -38.20
CA ALA A 11 -4.76 24.60 -39.36
C ALA A 11 -5.37 23.20 -39.57
N THR A 12 -5.79 22.93 -40.80
CA THR A 12 -6.17 21.62 -41.38
C THR A 12 -5.75 21.61 -42.87
N PRO A 13 -5.75 20.48 -43.60
CA PRO A 13 -4.63 19.55 -43.73
C PRO A 13 -4.23 19.29 -45.22
N ASP A 14 -3.33 18.32 -45.43
CA ASP A 14 -2.94 17.65 -46.71
C ASP A 14 -2.01 18.46 -47.64
N ASP A 15 -1.06 17.92 -48.42
CA ASP A 15 -0.63 16.55 -48.74
C ASP A 15 0.72 16.66 -49.47
N ALA A 16 1.66 15.72 -49.27
CA ALA A 16 2.68 15.37 -50.28
C ALA A 16 3.53 14.15 -49.87
N GLY A 17 3.36 13.05 -50.63
CA GLY A 17 4.53 12.40 -51.24
C GLY A 17 4.94 11.03 -50.70
N ALA A 18 4.31 10.00 -51.25
CA ALA A 18 4.61 8.58 -51.09
C ALA A 18 6.06 8.16 -51.44
N ALA A 19 6.59 7.21 -50.66
CA ALA A 19 7.61 6.26 -51.10
C ALA A 19 7.24 4.85 -50.62
N VAL A 20 7.09 3.94 -51.58
CA VAL A 20 6.74 2.52 -51.43
C VAL A 20 7.95 1.73 -50.90
N SER A 21 7.75 0.85 -49.93
CA SER A 21 8.72 -0.18 -49.51
C SER A 21 8.00 -1.44 -49.01
N ALA A 22 8.41 -2.59 -49.51
CA ALA A 22 7.85 -3.93 -49.29
C ALA A 22 8.18 -4.51 -47.87
N PRO A 23 7.61 -5.67 -47.47
CA PRO A 23 7.34 -6.00 -46.07
C PRO A 23 8.59 -6.49 -45.32
N GLY A 24 8.92 -5.78 -44.24
CA GLY A 24 9.96 -6.15 -43.28
C GLY A 24 9.41 -6.96 -42.11
N THR A 25 10.11 -8.04 -41.80
CA THR A 25 10.00 -8.94 -40.65
C THR A 25 9.71 -8.26 -39.29
N PRO A 26 9.01 -8.94 -38.36
CA PRO A 26 8.65 -8.38 -37.06
C PRO A 26 9.90 -8.10 -36.21
N VAL A 27 10.00 -6.87 -35.70
CA VAL A 27 11.01 -6.45 -34.72
C VAL A 27 10.60 -6.98 -33.33
N PRO A 28 11.47 -7.69 -32.61
CA PRO A 28 11.17 -8.13 -31.26
C PRO A 28 11.16 -6.94 -30.29
N VAL A 29 10.12 -6.91 -29.46
CA VAL A 29 9.91 -5.99 -28.33
C VAL A 29 11.15 -5.97 -27.44
N GLY A 30 11.61 -4.76 -27.12
CA GLY A 30 12.85 -4.50 -26.40
C GLY A 30 12.94 -5.23 -25.06
N ALA A 31 13.79 -6.26 -25.02
CA ALA A 31 14.40 -6.70 -23.78
C ALA A 31 15.30 -5.56 -23.27
N ARG A 32 14.92 -4.91 -22.16
CA ARG A 32 15.86 -4.03 -21.43
C ARG A 32 17.14 -4.83 -21.16
N ALA A 33 18.26 -4.33 -21.70
CA ALA A 33 19.56 -4.95 -21.60
C ALA A 33 19.93 -5.20 -20.14
N VAL A 34 20.32 -6.43 -19.83
CA VAL A 34 21.04 -6.77 -18.59
C VAL A 34 22.26 -5.84 -18.52
N ARG A 35 22.42 -5.10 -17.42
CA ARG A 35 23.67 -4.37 -17.16
C ARG A 35 24.79 -5.42 -17.12
N GLY A 36 25.57 -5.50 -18.20
CA GLY A 36 26.48 -6.61 -18.47
C GLY A 36 27.63 -6.73 -17.46
N PRO A 37 28.57 -7.67 -17.69
CA PRO A 37 29.75 -7.93 -16.85
C PRO A 37 30.54 -6.66 -16.47
N ALA A 38 30.49 -5.61 -17.31
CA ALA A 38 31.08 -4.31 -17.06
C ALA A 38 30.47 -3.56 -15.87
N ALA A 39 29.17 -3.72 -15.58
CA ALA A 39 28.51 -3.08 -14.45
C ALA A 39 28.89 -3.75 -13.12
N VAL A 40 28.98 -5.09 -13.12
CA VAL A 40 29.49 -5.86 -11.97
C VAL A 40 30.97 -5.54 -11.74
N ALA A 41 31.78 -5.47 -12.79
CA ALA A 41 33.17 -5.01 -12.69
C ALA A 41 33.26 -3.57 -12.13
N GLY A 42 32.38 -2.67 -12.55
CA GLY A 42 32.32 -1.29 -12.05
C GLY A 42 31.89 -1.17 -10.58
N VAL A 43 31.13 -2.12 -10.04
CA VAL A 43 30.84 -2.20 -8.60
C VAL A 43 32.06 -2.74 -7.85
N CYS A 44 32.67 -3.82 -8.34
CA CYS A 44 33.88 -4.39 -7.74
C CYS A 44 35.03 -3.37 -7.67
N VAL A 45 35.29 -2.61 -8.74
CA VAL A 45 36.34 -1.58 -8.77
C VAL A 45 36.05 -0.46 -7.77
N ARG A 46 34.79 -0.03 -7.64
CA ARG A 46 34.41 1.01 -6.65
C ARG A 46 34.55 0.53 -5.22
N THR A 47 34.14 -0.70 -4.93
CA THR A 47 34.29 -1.30 -3.59
C THR A 47 35.77 -1.48 -3.23
N VAL A 48 36.61 -1.94 -4.16
CA VAL A 48 38.06 -2.03 -3.95
C VAL A 48 38.68 -0.65 -3.74
N GLY A 49 38.23 0.38 -4.48
CA GLY A 49 38.68 1.76 -4.29
C GLY A 49 38.34 2.34 -2.91
N VAL A 50 37.13 2.10 -2.41
CA VAL A 50 36.71 2.54 -1.06
C VAL A 50 37.53 1.85 0.03
N LEU A 51 37.80 0.56 -0.13
CA LEU A 51 38.61 -0.21 0.83
C LEU A 51 40.09 0.21 0.81
N ALA A 52 40.65 0.50 -0.37
CA ALA A 52 42.00 1.03 -0.49
C ALA A 52 42.14 2.41 0.18
N ALA A 53 41.15 3.28 0.00
CA ALA A 53 41.10 4.59 0.66
C ALA A 53 40.98 4.48 2.19
N GLY A 54 40.12 3.57 2.68
CA GLY A 54 39.98 3.29 4.11
C GLY A 54 41.28 2.77 4.74
N ASN A 55 41.95 1.83 4.08
CA ASN A 55 43.22 1.28 4.56
C ASN A 55 44.36 2.32 4.53
N LEU A 56 44.39 3.19 3.52
CA LEU A 56 45.35 4.30 3.46
C LEU A 56 45.12 5.29 4.61
N ALA A 57 43.86 5.59 4.93
CA ALA A 57 43.50 6.45 6.05
C ALA A 57 43.91 5.84 7.40
N VAL A 58 43.69 4.54 7.61
CA VAL A 58 44.11 3.83 8.83
C VAL A 58 45.65 3.79 8.94
N ALA A 59 46.36 3.57 7.84
CA ALA A 59 47.82 3.61 7.82
C ALA A 59 48.38 5.01 8.12
N LEU A 60 47.75 6.07 7.58
CA LEU A 60 48.08 7.46 7.88
C LEU A 60 47.82 7.82 9.35
N VAL A 61 46.72 7.35 9.93
CA VAL A 61 46.42 7.54 11.36
C VAL A 61 47.44 6.80 12.22
N ALA A 62 47.81 5.56 11.87
CA ALA A 62 48.84 4.82 12.58
C ALA A 62 50.21 5.53 12.52
N LEU A 63 50.57 6.09 11.36
CA LEU A 63 51.78 6.91 11.16
C LEU A 63 51.77 8.23 11.96
N LEU A 64 50.61 8.87 12.07
CA LEU A 64 50.41 10.08 12.87
C LEU A 64 50.52 9.81 14.38
N VAL A 65 50.13 8.60 14.81
CA VAL A 65 50.12 8.21 16.23
C VAL A 65 51.50 7.73 16.72
N THR A 66 52.35 7.15 15.86
CA THR A 66 53.63 6.56 16.28
C THR A 66 54.85 7.47 16.15
N GLY A 67 54.74 8.61 15.47
CA GLY A 67 55.70 9.72 15.59
C GLY A 67 57.10 9.56 14.96
N GLU A 68 57.46 8.40 14.39
CA GLU A 68 58.76 8.22 13.70
C GLU A 68 58.59 7.50 12.36
N LEU A 69 58.83 8.23 11.27
CA LEU A 69 58.87 7.71 9.90
C LEU A 69 60.32 7.36 9.53
N THR A 70 60.73 6.12 9.76
CA THR A 70 61.97 5.61 9.16
C THR A 70 61.69 5.14 7.72
N THR A 71 62.67 5.30 6.83
CA THR A 71 62.59 4.83 5.43
C THR A 71 62.33 3.32 5.33
N GLU A 72 62.76 2.54 6.32
CA GLU A 72 62.46 1.10 6.44
C GLU A 72 61.00 0.82 6.80
N GLY A 73 60.37 1.65 7.65
CA GLY A 73 58.95 1.52 7.99
C GLY A 73 58.02 1.78 6.81
N LEU A 74 58.38 2.73 5.93
CA LEU A 74 57.69 2.98 4.67
C LEU A 74 57.80 1.80 3.70
N ALA A 75 59.00 1.21 3.57
CA ALA A 75 59.19 0.02 2.74
C ALA A 75 58.38 -1.19 3.26
N GLY A 76 58.32 -1.36 4.58
CA GLY A 76 57.49 -2.39 5.22
C GLY A 76 55.99 -2.20 4.98
N LEU A 77 55.48 -0.96 5.09
CA LEU A 77 54.08 -0.64 4.80
C LEU A 77 53.70 -0.86 3.33
N VAL A 78 54.58 -0.50 2.40
CA VAL A 78 54.39 -0.76 0.96
C VAL A 78 54.39 -2.26 0.68
N TYR A 79 55.29 -3.02 1.32
CA TYR A 79 55.37 -4.47 1.18
C TYR A 79 54.13 -5.18 1.75
N ILE A 80 53.71 -4.84 2.96
CA ILE A 80 52.53 -5.41 3.62
C ILE A 80 51.25 -5.04 2.87
N GLY A 81 51.12 -3.78 2.44
CA GLY A 81 49.99 -3.31 1.63
C GLY A 81 49.92 -4.03 0.28
N GLY A 82 51.07 -4.22 -0.39
CA GLY A 82 51.18 -4.98 -1.63
C GLY A 82 50.81 -6.46 -1.46
N LEU A 83 51.28 -7.10 -0.39
CA LEU A 83 50.97 -8.50 -0.08
C LEU A 83 49.48 -8.69 0.24
N ALA A 84 48.88 -7.77 1.00
CA ALA A 84 47.45 -7.79 1.31
C ALA A 84 46.59 -7.64 0.05
N LEU A 85 46.98 -6.75 -0.88
CA LEU A 85 46.35 -6.60 -2.19
C LEU A 85 46.46 -7.87 -3.04
N LEU A 86 47.62 -8.53 -3.03
CA LEU A 86 47.85 -9.80 -3.73
C LEU A 86 46.99 -10.95 -3.19
N ILE A 87 46.88 -11.06 -1.86
CA ILE A 87 46.05 -12.07 -1.20
C ILE A 87 44.57 -11.81 -1.49
N ALA A 88 44.12 -10.55 -1.42
CA ALA A 88 42.74 -10.18 -1.73
C ALA A 88 42.40 -10.48 -3.21
N ALA A 89 43.32 -10.19 -4.13
CA ALA A 89 43.15 -10.52 -5.55
C ALA A 89 43.08 -12.03 -5.77
N ALA A 90 43.95 -12.81 -5.11
CA ALA A 90 43.96 -14.27 -5.19
C ALA A 90 42.68 -14.89 -4.63
N LEU A 91 42.19 -14.45 -3.47
CA LEU A 91 40.93 -14.94 -2.88
C LEU A 91 39.71 -14.60 -3.74
N THR A 92 39.70 -13.41 -4.34
CA THR A 92 38.64 -13.01 -5.28
C THR A 92 38.64 -13.91 -6.53
N ALA A 93 39.82 -14.22 -7.07
CA ALA A 93 39.96 -15.05 -8.26
C ALA A 93 39.66 -16.54 -8.00
N VAL A 94 40.08 -17.08 -6.85
CA VAL A 94 40.00 -18.52 -6.54
C VAL A 94 38.69 -18.89 -5.86
N VAL A 95 38.13 -18.01 -5.03
CA VAL A 95 36.93 -18.32 -4.23
C VAL A 95 35.73 -17.50 -4.70
N GLY A 96 35.90 -16.19 -4.86
CA GLY A 96 34.82 -15.28 -5.23
C GLY A 96 34.25 -15.55 -6.62
N TRP A 97 35.11 -15.72 -7.62
CA TRP A 97 34.70 -15.91 -9.01
C TRP A 97 33.99 -17.25 -9.25
N PRO A 98 34.50 -18.40 -8.79
CA PRO A 98 33.81 -19.68 -8.97
C PRO A 98 32.51 -19.77 -8.17
N ALA A 99 32.47 -19.24 -6.94
CA ALA A 99 31.25 -19.19 -6.14
C ALA A 99 30.17 -18.32 -6.81
N GLY A 100 30.56 -17.18 -7.37
CA GLY A 100 29.64 -16.32 -8.13
C GLY A 100 29.05 -17.00 -9.36
N LEU A 101 29.87 -17.77 -10.10
CA LEU A 101 29.41 -18.56 -11.24
C LEU A 101 28.47 -19.70 -10.81
N LEU A 102 28.76 -20.37 -9.69
CA LEU A 102 27.93 -21.45 -9.14
C LEU A 102 26.56 -20.94 -8.69
N VAL A 103 26.52 -19.78 -8.04
CA VAL A 103 25.28 -19.10 -7.62
C VAL A 103 24.48 -18.62 -8.84
N ALA A 104 25.13 -18.01 -9.84
CA ALA A 104 24.48 -17.60 -11.08
C ALA A 104 23.91 -18.80 -11.87
N TRP A 105 24.59 -19.95 -11.81
CA TRP A 105 24.11 -21.21 -12.40
C TRP A 105 22.90 -21.77 -11.63
N ALA A 106 22.99 -21.84 -10.29
CA ALA A 106 21.91 -22.34 -9.43
C ALA A 106 20.65 -21.47 -9.46
N MET A 107 20.80 -20.17 -9.78
CA MET A 107 19.72 -19.17 -9.77
C MET A 107 19.16 -18.83 -11.16
N ARG A 108 19.44 -19.64 -12.20
CA ARG A 108 18.87 -19.45 -13.54
C ARG A 108 17.33 -19.37 -13.46
N GLY A 109 16.78 -18.21 -13.82
CA GLY A 109 15.33 -17.95 -13.85
C GLY A 109 14.82 -16.93 -12.83
N ARG A 110 15.62 -16.49 -11.85
CA ARG A 110 15.20 -15.51 -10.83
C ARG A 110 16.08 -14.26 -10.86
N ARG A 111 15.67 -13.26 -11.64
CA ARG A 111 16.53 -12.13 -12.08
C ARG A 111 16.80 -11.02 -11.05
N ARG A 112 16.02 -10.86 -9.97
CA ARG A 112 16.17 -9.74 -9.01
C ARG A 112 16.91 -10.07 -7.71
N GLU A 113 17.11 -11.35 -7.39
CA GLU A 113 17.68 -11.78 -6.09
C GLU A 113 19.21 -12.04 -6.14
N VAL A 114 19.78 -12.15 -7.35
CA VAL A 114 21.19 -12.50 -7.57
C VAL A 114 22.14 -11.34 -7.22
N GLU A 115 21.72 -10.09 -7.40
CA GLU A 115 22.58 -8.91 -7.18
C GLU A 115 22.85 -8.64 -5.69
N HIS A 116 21.85 -8.83 -4.82
CA HIS A 116 22.01 -8.58 -3.38
C HIS A 116 22.79 -9.69 -2.67
N VAL A 117 22.63 -10.94 -3.10
CA VAL A 117 23.33 -12.09 -2.50
C VAL A 117 24.82 -12.08 -2.89
N LEU A 118 25.17 -11.71 -4.12
CA LEU A 118 26.56 -11.58 -4.56
C LEU A 118 27.27 -10.40 -3.88
N ALA A 119 26.59 -9.26 -3.66
CA ALA A 119 27.14 -8.13 -2.93
C ALA A 119 27.42 -8.47 -1.45
N PHE A 120 26.56 -9.27 -0.82
CA PHE A 120 26.70 -9.67 0.58
C PHE A 120 27.78 -10.75 0.79
N ALA A 121 27.89 -11.71 -0.15
CA ALA A 121 28.95 -12.72 -0.13
C ALA A 121 30.35 -12.11 -0.36
N ALA A 122 30.44 -11.10 -1.23
CA ALA A 122 31.67 -10.34 -1.45
C ALA A 122 32.07 -9.48 -0.23
N ALA A 123 31.10 -8.89 0.47
CA ALA A 123 31.36 -8.11 1.69
C ALA A 123 31.81 -8.99 2.87
N GLY A 124 31.20 -10.18 3.03
CA GLY A 124 31.54 -11.12 4.11
C GLY A 124 32.92 -11.78 3.94
N ALA A 125 33.35 -12.07 2.71
CA ALA A 125 34.64 -12.70 2.45
C ALA A 125 35.85 -11.77 2.66
N VAL A 126 35.65 -10.45 2.62
CA VAL A 126 36.73 -9.45 2.66
C VAL A 126 36.96 -8.87 4.08
N LEU A 127 35.96 -8.94 4.96
CA LEU A 127 36.07 -8.40 6.33
C LEU A 127 36.77 -9.34 7.34
N SER A 128 36.84 -10.64 7.05
CA SER A 128 37.36 -11.62 8.01
C SER A 128 38.89 -11.64 8.24
N PRO A 129 39.78 -11.21 7.31
CA PRO A 129 41.22 -11.24 7.58
C PRO A 129 41.80 -9.93 8.16
N VAL A 130 41.07 -8.81 8.07
CA VAL A 130 41.62 -7.47 8.39
C VAL A 130 41.68 -7.22 9.90
N LEU A 131 40.75 -7.78 10.68
CA LEU A 131 40.73 -7.63 12.14
C LEU A 131 41.76 -8.52 12.85
N VAL A 132 42.22 -9.60 12.21
CA VAL A 132 43.25 -10.50 12.78
C VAL A 132 44.65 -9.89 12.67
N SER A 133 44.87 -8.92 11.78
CA SER A 133 46.23 -8.42 11.48
C SER A 133 46.62 -7.12 12.20
N ILE A 134 45.69 -6.45 12.91
CA ILE A 134 45.97 -5.16 13.57
C ILE A 134 46.17 -5.30 15.09
N GLY A 135 45.99 -6.49 15.68
CA GLY A 135 46.01 -6.68 17.13
C GLY A 135 46.77 -7.90 17.63
N ALA A 136 48.06 -8.05 17.34
CA ALA A 136 48.91 -9.00 18.08
C ALA A 136 50.39 -8.59 17.98
N PRO A 137 50.86 -7.67 18.84
CA PRO A 137 51.83 -8.15 19.84
C PRO A 137 51.74 -7.55 21.27
N SER A 138 50.76 -6.74 21.65
CA SER A 138 50.80 -6.03 22.96
C SER A 138 49.72 -6.37 24.00
N LEU A 139 48.81 -7.32 23.75
CA LEU A 139 47.90 -7.83 24.78
C LEU A 139 48.10 -9.35 24.92
N GLY A 140 48.67 -9.75 26.05
CA GLY A 140 48.92 -11.15 26.37
C GLY A 140 47.66 -12.01 26.33
N GLY A 141 47.88 -13.26 25.91
CA GLY A 141 47.06 -14.46 26.05
C GLY A 141 45.58 -14.35 26.43
N SER A 142 44.73 -14.94 25.59
CA SER A 142 43.34 -15.37 25.89
C SER A 142 42.30 -14.26 26.13
N ALA A 143 42.66 -13.13 26.74
CA ALA A 143 41.73 -12.05 27.10
C ALA A 143 41.31 -11.19 25.90
N GLY A 144 42.22 -10.94 24.94
CA GLY A 144 41.92 -10.19 23.71
C GLY A 144 40.99 -10.95 22.74
N LEU A 145 41.19 -12.26 22.63
CA LEU A 145 40.32 -13.16 21.83
C LEU A 145 38.92 -13.27 22.45
N LEU A 146 38.79 -13.24 23.78
CA LEU A 146 37.50 -13.27 24.47
C LEU A 146 36.77 -11.92 24.35
N ALA A 147 37.47 -10.78 24.43
CA ALA A 147 36.87 -9.46 24.24
C ALA A 147 36.36 -9.25 22.80
N VAL A 148 37.13 -9.68 21.80
CA VAL A 148 36.71 -9.65 20.38
C VAL A 148 35.55 -10.62 20.12
N ALA A 149 35.58 -11.84 20.67
CA ALA A 149 34.47 -12.78 20.55
C ALA A 149 33.19 -12.31 21.29
N VAL A 150 33.31 -11.57 22.39
CA VAL A 150 32.19 -10.97 23.12
C VAL A 150 31.63 -9.75 22.40
N LEU A 151 32.47 -8.95 21.73
CA LEU A 151 32.03 -7.83 20.86
C LEU A 151 31.41 -8.32 19.54
N GLU A 152 32.01 -9.31 18.87
CA GLU A 152 31.43 -9.98 17.70
C GLU A 152 30.15 -10.76 18.05
N GLY A 153 30.10 -11.35 19.26
CA GLY A 153 28.90 -11.97 19.80
C GLY A 153 27.81 -10.97 20.18
N ALA A 154 28.13 -9.79 20.73
CA ALA A 154 27.15 -8.78 21.11
C ALA A 154 26.59 -8.02 19.89
N VAL A 155 27.44 -7.66 18.93
CA VAL A 155 27.05 -6.95 17.70
C VAL A 155 26.45 -7.91 16.67
N GLY A 156 27.05 -9.08 16.49
CA GLY A 156 26.58 -10.12 15.57
C GLY A 156 25.38 -10.91 16.08
N ALA A 157 25.25 -11.18 17.38
CA ALA A 157 24.07 -11.85 17.91
C ALA A 157 22.94 -10.87 18.28
N GLY A 158 23.22 -9.59 18.56
CA GLY A 158 22.18 -8.55 18.69
C GLY A 158 21.56 -8.20 17.33
N GLY A 159 22.39 -7.86 16.34
CA GLY A 159 21.95 -7.55 14.98
C GLY A 159 21.48 -8.79 14.20
N GLY A 160 22.18 -9.92 14.33
CA GLY A 160 21.83 -11.16 13.63
C GLY A 160 20.57 -11.84 14.15
N ARG A 161 20.29 -11.83 15.47
CA ARG A 161 19.01 -12.34 16.00
C ARG A 161 17.85 -11.40 15.68
N TRP A 162 18.10 -10.10 15.65
CA TRP A 162 17.10 -9.11 15.23
C TRP A 162 16.76 -9.23 13.75
N TRP A 163 17.75 -9.29 12.85
CA TRP A 163 17.55 -9.42 11.39
C TRP A 163 17.13 -10.82 10.94
N ALA A 164 17.66 -11.90 11.52
CA ALA A 164 17.18 -13.25 11.23
C ALA A 164 15.77 -13.49 11.78
N GLY A 165 15.43 -12.86 12.92
CA GLY A 165 14.05 -12.76 13.41
C GLY A 165 13.16 -11.99 12.44
N ARG A 166 13.60 -10.84 11.93
CA ARG A 166 12.89 -10.00 10.93
C ARG A 166 12.68 -10.74 9.61
N ALA A 167 13.71 -11.41 9.09
CA ALA A 167 13.63 -12.19 7.85
C ALA A 167 12.76 -13.45 7.99
N ARG A 168 12.83 -14.16 9.13
CA ARG A 168 11.96 -15.31 9.41
C ARG A 168 10.50 -14.90 9.62
N ARG A 169 10.23 -13.78 10.29
CA ARG A 169 8.88 -13.19 10.41
C ARG A 169 8.34 -12.75 9.04
N ARG A 170 9.18 -12.15 8.19
CA ARG A 170 8.84 -11.79 6.79
C ARG A 170 8.50 -12.99 5.91
N LEU A 171 9.20 -14.13 6.07
CA LEU A 171 8.91 -15.36 5.34
C LEU A 171 7.64 -16.06 5.88
N ALA A 172 7.45 -16.08 7.20
CA ALA A 172 6.25 -16.65 7.82
C ALA A 172 4.97 -15.84 7.49
N ALA A 173 5.06 -14.51 7.47
CA ALA A 173 3.96 -13.62 7.08
C ALA A 173 3.60 -13.71 5.59
N ARG A 174 4.57 -14.02 4.72
CA ARG A 174 4.35 -14.13 3.26
C ARG A 174 3.84 -15.51 2.82
N TYR A 175 4.07 -16.57 3.61
CA TYR A 175 3.77 -17.95 3.19
C TYR A 175 2.94 -18.79 4.18
N GLY A 176 2.54 -18.26 5.34
CA GLY A 176 1.82 -19.03 6.36
C GLY A 176 2.75 -20.00 7.12
N ALA A 177 2.47 -20.21 8.40
CA ALA A 177 3.38 -20.93 9.31
C ALA A 177 3.46 -22.44 9.02
N ALA A 178 4.59 -22.91 8.49
CA ALA A 178 5.07 -24.28 8.67
C ALA A 178 6.57 -24.43 8.29
N ILE A 179 7.49 -23.98 9.15
CA ILE A 179 8.89 -24.47 9.12
C ILE A 179 9.36 -24.67 10.56
N ALA A 180 9.24 -25.89 11.06
CA ALA A 180 10.04 -26.36 12.19
C ALA A 180 11.45 -26.75 11.67
N PRO A 181 12.53 -26.60 12.47
CA PRO A 181 13.88 -26.80 11.99
C PRO A 181 14.21 -28.30 11.87
N GLY A 182 14.57 -28.77 10.65
CA GLY A 182 15.30 -30.05 10.48
C GLY A 182 14.81 -31.06 9.43
N GLY A 183 13.78 -30.78 8.62
CA GLY A 183 13.32 -31.71 7.56
C GLY A 183 13.78 -31.32 6.15
N PRO A 184 13.95 -32.28 5.21
CA PRO A 184 14.29 -31.97 3.82
C PRO A 184 13.12 -31.26 3.10
N LEU A 185 13.46 -30.37 2.15
CA LEU A 185 12.50 -29.61 1.34
C LEU A 185 11.70 -30.54 0.43
N PRO A 186 10.36 -30.42 0.33
CA PRO A 186 9.55 -31.27 -0.53
C PRO A 186 9.68 -30.85 -2.01
N THR A 187 9.75 -31.85 -2.89
CA THR A 187 9.74 -31.68 -4.35
C THR A 187 8.35 -31.38 -4.88
N ALA A 188 8.29 -30.58 -5.94
CA ALA A 188 7.07 -30.25 -6.67
C ALA A 188 6.52 -31.48 -7.40
N ASP A 189 5.59 -32.19 -6.76
CA ASP A 189 4.50 -32.98 -7.36
C ASP A 189 3.76 -33.73 -6.23
N ALA A 190 2.84 -33.04 -5.55
CA ALA A 190 1.80 -33.66 -4.73
C ALA A 190 0.68 -32.64 -4.46
N ALA A 191 -0.51 -32.88 -5.01
CA ALA A 191 -1.71 -32.12 -4.68
C ALA A 191 -2.14 -32.39 -3.23
N PRO A 192 -2.53 -31.38 -2.43
CA PRO A 192 -3.08 -31.63 -1.11
C PRO A 192 -4.54 -32.11 -1.21
N GLY A 193 -4.80 -33.28 -0.64
CA GLY A 193 -6.14 -33.85 -0.49
C GLY A 193 -7.02 -33.06 0.47
N THR A 194 -8.32 -33.12 0.20
CA THR A 194 -9.43 -32.49 0.92
C THR A 194 -9.43 -32.84 2.42
N PRO A 195 -9.61 -31.87 3.35
CA PRO A 195 -9.78 -32.16 4.76
C PRO A 195 -11.17 -32.76 5.05
N PRO A 196 -11.31 -33.69 6.01
CA PRO A 196 -12.61 -34.23 6.41
C PRO A 196 -13.38 -33.22 7.27
N ALA A 197 -14.70 -33.17 7.08
CA ALA A 197 -15.64 -32.37 7.86
C ALA A 197 -15.74 -32.86 9.33
N PRO A 198 -16.07 -31.98 10.29
CA PRO A 198 -16.24 -32.35 11.69
C PRO A 198 -17.55 -33.13 11.89
N GLY A 199 -17.45 -34.25 12.60
CA GLY A 199 -18.57 -35.12 12.93
C GLY A 199 -19.52 -34.49 13.95
N VAL A 200 -20.81 -34.51 13.62
CA VAL A 200 -21.92 -34.28 14.54
C VAL A 200 -22.50 -35.65 14.91
N VAL A 201 -22.65 -35.87 16.21
CA VAL A 201 -23.28 -37.05 16.82
C VAL A 201 -24.79 -36.93 16.64
N GLY A 202 -25.45 -38.00 16.18
CA GLY A 202 -26.84 -37.99 15.71
C GLY A 202 -27.93 -38.38 16.73
N GLU A 203 -29.06 -38.80 16.13
CA GLU A 203 -30.38 -39.23 16.66
C GLU A 203 -31.43 -38.09 16.74
N ASP A 204 -32.65 -38.18 16.21
CA ASP A 204 -33.36 -39.20 15.41
C ASP A 204 -34.65 -38.60 14.78
N ASP A 205 -35.18 -39.28 13.76
CA ASP A 205 -36.57 -39.34 13.25
C ASP A 205 -37.32 -38.13 12.66
N GLY A 206 -37.70 -38.28 11.37
CA GLY A 206 -38.80 -37.52 10.77
C GLY A 206 -38.84 -37.55 9.23
N VAL A 207 -39.39 -38.61 8.65
CA VAL A 207 -39.74 -38.69 7.22
C VAL A 207 -40.76 -37.62 6.86
N THR A 208 -40.41 -36.68 5.99
CA THR A 208 -41.35 -36.05 5.05
C THR A 208 -40.68 -35.78 3.72
N ASP A 209 -41.24 -36.39 2.69
CA ASP A 209 -40.98 -36.21 1.26
C ASP A 209 -41.12 -34.72 0.90
N ALA A 210 -40.00 -34.03 0.64
CA ALA A 210 -39.99 -32.66 0.17
C ALA A 210 -39.28 -32.62 -1.18
N ALA A 211 -40.08 -32.35 -2.20
CA ALA A 211 -39.65 -32.20 -3.58
C ALA A 211 -38.42 -31.29 -3.69
N ASP A 212 -37.46 -31.77 -4.48
CA ASP A 212 -36.27 -31.08 -4.95
C ASP A 212 -36.66 -29.79 -5.67
N VAL A 213 -36.84 -28.71 -4.93
CA VAL A 213 -36.86 -27.35 -5.49
C VAL A 213 -35.40 -26.96 -5.65
N THR A 214 -34.79 -27.42 -6.74
CA THR A 214 -33.61 -26.77 -7.31
C THR A 214 -34.03 -25.35 -7.69
N THR A 215 -33.87 -24.40 -6.78
CA THR A 215 -33.92 -22.97 -7.14
C THR A 215 -32.81 -22.76 -8.15
N ALA A 216 -33.17 -22.69 -9.43
CA ALA A 216 -32.22 -22.41 -10.50
C ALA A 216 -31.46 -21.13 -10.15
N THR A 217 -30.17 -21.25 -9.86
CA THR A 217 -29.29 -20.11 -9.64
C THR A 217 -29.31 -19.26 -10.90
N SER A 218 -29.67 -17.98 -10.78
CA SER A 218 -29.67 -17.09 -11.93
C SER A 218 -28.25 -16.96 -12.48
N THR A 219 -28.06 -17.36 -13.73
CA THR A 219 -26.79 -17.22 -14.45
C THR A 219 -26.84 -15.95 -15.31
N THR A 220 -25.84 -15.08 -15.16
CA THR A 220 -25.62 -13.91 -16.03
C THR A 220 -24.28 -14.09 -16.75
N VAL A 221 -24.28 -13.98 -18.08
CA VAL A 221 -23.09 -14.04 -18.92
C VAL A 221 -22.90 -12.69 -19.59
N LEU A 222 -21.75 -12.05 -19.37
CA LEU A 222 -21.39 -10.77 -19.95
C LEU A 222 -20.16 -10.92 -20.83
N ARG A 223 -20.17 -10.30 -22.01
CA ARG A 223 -19.01 -10.17 -22.89
C ARG A 223 -18.61 -8.70 -22.99
N GLY A 224 -17.33 -8.40 -22.97
CA GLY A 224 -16.83 -7.04 -23.18
C GLY A 224 -15.34 -6.88 -22.88
N ARG A 225 -14.89 -5.64 -22.70
CA ARG A 225 -13.52 -5.34 -22.29
C ARG A 225 -13.38 -5.53 -20.78
N VAL A 226 -12.78 -6.63 -20.34
CA VAL A 226 -12.77 -7.04 -18.92
C VAL A 226 -11.45 -6.66 -18.25
N VAL A 227 -11.52 -5.89 -17.16
CA VAL A 227 -10.34 -5.58 -16.35
C VAL A 227 -10.17 -6.63 -15.24
N THR A 228 -9.10 -7.41 -15.33
CA THR A 228 -8.72 -8.41 -14.32
C THR A 228 -7.53 -7.90 -13.49
N PRO A 229 -7.21 -8.50 -12.33
CA PRO A 229 -6.10 -8.04 -11.49
C PRO A 229 -4.71 -8.03 -12.14
N GLY A 230 -4.51 -8.73 -13.27
CA GLY A 230 -3.20 -8.86 -13.90
C GLY A 230 -3.15 -8.48 -15.38
N ARG A 231 -4.28 -8.09 -15.98
CA ARG A 231 -4.37 -7.61 -17.37
C ARG A 231 -5.78 -7.12 -17.72
N VAL A 232 -5.86 -6.34 -18.78
CA VAL A 232 -7.11 -6.08 -19.51
C VAL A 232 -7.32 -7.14 -20.61
N LEU A 233 -8.53 -7.69 -20.69
CA LEU A 233 -8.98 -8.53 -21.80
C LEU A 233 -9.80 -7.65 -22.76
N ASP A 234 -9.33 -7.43 -23.97
CA ASP A 234 -10.10 -6.62 -24.95
C ASP A 234 -11.39 -7.32 -25.39
N ASP A 235 -11.39 -8.66 -25.41
CA ASP A 235 -12.58 -9.50 -25.63
C ASP A 235 -12.65 -10.59 -24.56
N GLY A 236 -13.19 -10.22 -23.40
CA GLY A 236 -13.37 -11.09 -22.25
C GLY A 236 -14.83 -11.44 -22.00
N VAL A 237 -15.03 -12.49 -21.22
CA VAL A 237 -16.33 -12.92 -20.72
C VAL A 237 -16.26 -13.04 -19.19
N VAL A 238 -17.32 -12.60 -18.53
CA VAL A 238 -17.56 -12.77 -17.09
C VAL A 238 -18.86 -13.54 -16.92
N VAL A 239 -18.81 -14.63 -16.16
CA VAL A 239 -19.97 -15.43 -15.80
C VAL A 239 -20.24 -15.27 -14.32
N VAL A 240 -21.48 -14.94 -14.00
CA VAL A 240 -21.98 -14.77 -12.64
C VAL A 240 -23.06 -15.82 -12.40
N GLU A 241 -22.95 -16.55 -11.28
CA GLU A 241 -23.95 -17.51 -10.83
C GLU A 241 -24.29 -17.21 -9.37
N GLY A 242 -25.57 -16.92 -9.10
CA GLY A 242 -25.98 -16.43 -7.79
C GLY A 242 -25.19 -15.17 -7.40
N ALA A 243 -24.52 -15.18 -6.25
CA ALA A 243 -23.76 -14.04 -5.74
C ALA A 243 -22.26 -14.03 -6.10
N GLY A 244 -21.79 -15.02 -6.88
CA GLY A 244 -20.37 -15.23 -7.15
C GLY A 244 -20.01 -15.14 -8.63
N VAL A 245 -18.76 -14.76 -8.90
CA VAL A 245 -18.16 -14.91 -10.23
C VAL A 245 -17.85 -16.38 -10.44
N ALA A 246 -18.54 -17.04 -11.37
CA ALA A 246 -18.31 -18.44 -11.71
C ALA A 246 -17.06 -18.60 -12.61
N TRP A 247 -16.87 -17.66 -13.54
CA TRP A 247 -15.75 -17.71 -14.49
C TRP A 247 -15.41 -16.34 -15.08
N VAL A 248 -14.13 -16.15 -15.43
CA VAL A 248 -13.64 -14.98 -16.14
C VAL A 248 -12.48 -15.37 -17.05
N GLY A 249 -12.48 -14.87 -18.28
CA GLY A 249 -11.41 -15.18 -19.24
C GLY A 249 -11.69 -14.68 -20.65
N PRO A 250 -10.78 -14.93 -21.61
CA PRO A 250 -10.98 -14.57 -23.01
C PRO A 250 -12.22 -15.27 -23.59
N SER A 251 -13.01 -14.57 -24.41
CA SER A 251 -14.26 -15.10 -24.99
C SER A 251 -14.06 -16.47 -25.68
N GLY A 252 -12.99 -16.63 -26.46
CA GLY A 252 -12.65 -17.87 -27.16
C GLY A 252 -12.20 -19.04 -26.27
N GLN A 253 -12.10 -18.83 -24.95
CA GLN A 253 -11.77 -19.85 -23.95
C GLN A 253 -12.94 -20.14 -23.00
N ALA A 254 -14.11 -19.53 -23.23
CA ALA A 254 -15.29 -19.78 -22.40
C ALA A 254 -15.69 -21.27 -22.48
N PRO A 255 -15.88 -21.94 -21.33
CA PRO A 255 -16.33 -23.34 -21.28
C PRO A 255 -17.63 -23.57 -22.06
N GLN A 256 -17.74 -24.75 -22.66
CA GLN A 256 -18.98 -25.20 -23.30
C GLN A 256 -20.07 -25.35 -22.23
N GLY A 257 -21.16 -24.59 -22.36
CA GLY A 257 -22.29 -24.61 -21.41
C GLY A 257 -22.90 -23.24 -21.12
N TRP A 258 -22.14 -22.16 -21.33
CA TRP A 258 -22.65 -20.80 -21.21
C TRP A 258 -22.89 -20.18 -22.58
N ALA A 259 -24.08 -19.61 -22.77
CA ALA A 259 -24.41 -18.85 -23.98
C ALA A 259 -23.71 -17.49 -23.92
N VAL A 260 -22.50 -17.40 -24.47
CA VAL A 260 -21.75 -16.15 -24.59
C VAL A 260 -22.46 -15.21 -25.55
N PRO A 261 -22.83 -13.98 -25.13
CA PRO A 261 -23.46 -13.01 -26.03
C PRO A 261 -22.55 -12.63 -27.21
N ASP A 262 -23.15 -12.37 -28.37
CA ASP A 262 -22.41 -11.87 -29.53
C ASP A 262 -21.89 -10.44 -29.31
N GLU A 263 -22.70 -9.60 -28.65
CA GLU A 263 -22.41 -8.18 -28.43
C GLU A 263 -21.63 -7.92 -27.14
N SER A 264 -20.73 -6.93 -27.21
CA SER A 264 -20.03 -6.40 -26.04
C SER A 264 -20.93 -5.42 -25.27
N VAL A 265 -20.94 -5.52 -23.94
CA VAL A 265 -21.66 -4.57 -23.07
C VAL A 265 -20.86 -3.29 -22.76
N GLY A 266 -19.61 -3.21 -23.20
CA GLY A 266 -18.67 -2.13 -22.91
C GLY A 266 -17.48 -2.61 -22.08
N THR A 267 -16.99 -1.76 -21.19
CA THR A 267 -15.91 -2.11 -20.26
C THR A 267 -16.49 -2.66 -18.95
N ILE A 268 -15.94 -3.77 -18.46
CA ILE A 268 -16.38 -4.45 -17.24
C ILE A 268 -15.25 -4.34 -16.20
N LEU A 269 -15.52 -3.62 -15.13
CA LEU A 269 -14.62 -3.42 -14.00
C LEU A 269 -15.08 -4.26 -12.80
N PRO A 270 -14.20 -4.66 -11.88
CA PRO A 270 -14.64 -5.06 -10.54
C PRO A 270 -15.40 -3.91 -9.87
N GLY A 271 -16.29 -4.25 -8.94
CA GLY A 271 -16.90 -3.25 -8.07
C GLY A 271 -15.82 -2.47 -7.31
N LEU A 272 -15.96 -1.15 -7.30
CA LEU A 272 -14.98 -0.26 -6.68
C LEU A 272 -15.11 -0.31 -5.16
N VAL A 273 -13.99 -0.11 -4.47
CA VAL A 273 -13.90 -0.19 -3.01
C VAL A 273 -13.35 1.12 -2.49
N ASP A 274 -14.20 1.90 -1.83
CA ASP A 274 -13.82 3.17 -1.24
C ASP A 274 -13.66 3.02 0.27
N VAL A 275 -12.44 3.24 0.76
CA VAL A 275 -12.10 3.06 2.18
C VAL A 275 -12.17 4.36 2.99
N HIS A 276 -12.47 5.49 2.35
CA HIS A 276 -12.55 6.79 3.00
C HIS A 276 -13.56 7.71 2.31
N CYS A 277 -14.73 7.87 2.92
CA CYS A 277 -15.85 8.67 2.42
C CYS A 277 -16.74 9.16 3.56
N HIS A 278 -16.96 10.48 3.64
CA HIS A 278 -17.79 11.13 4.65
C HIS A 278 -19.25 11.34 4.26
N GLY A 279 -19.63 11.21 2.98
CA GLY A 279 -21.00 11.40 2.55
C GLY A 279 -21.23 11.36 1.04
N GLY A 280 -22.47 11.61 0.65
CA GLY A 280 -22.93 11.68 -0.74
C GLY A 280 -24.44 11.85 -0.83
N GLY A 281 -24.95 12.26 -1.98
CA GLY A 281 -26.40 12.38 -2.24
C GLY A 281 -27.10 13.36 -1.29
N GLY A 282 -26.39 14.38 -0.82
CA GLY A 282 -26.86 15.37 0.14
C GLY A 282 -26.84 14.92 1.59
N ALA A 283 -26.31 13.72 1.89
CA ALA A 283 -26.23 13.17 3.24
C ALA A 283 -24.78 13.01 3.72
N SER A 284 -24.57 13.24 5.02
CA SER A 284 -23.28 13.17 5.71
C SER A 284 -23.33 12.07 6.78
N PHE A 285 -22.35 11.17 6.78
CA PHE A 285 -22.23 10.14 7.82
C PHE A 285 -21.92 10.74 9.20
N PRO A 286 -21.02 11.73 9.36
CA PRO A 286 -20.85 12.43 10.63
C PRO A 286 -22.13 13.05 11.20
N ASP A 287 -22.98 13.59 10.32
CA ASP A 287 -24.18 14.35 10.72
C ASP A 287 -25.46 13.49 10.79
N ALA A 288 -25.41 12.25 10.30
CA ALA A 288 -26.56 11.35 10.26
C ALA A 288 -27.03 11.00 11.68
N THR A 289 -28.29 11.29 11.97
CA THR A 289 -28.95 10.91 13.23
C THR A 289 -29.89 9.72 13.08
N ASP A 290 -30.07 9.24 11.86
CA ASP A 290 -30.93 8.11 11.51
C ASP A 290 -30.32 7.29 10.36
N ALA A 291 -30.70 6.01 10.28
CA ALA A 291 -30.15 5.07 9.31
C ALA A 291 -30.55 5.40 7.86
N ALA A 292 -31.70 6.05 7.63
CA ALA A 292 -32.16 6.37 6.28
C ALA A 292 -31.30 7.49 5.66
N THR A 293 -30.88 8.47 6.46
CA THR A 293 -29.93 9.51 6.06
C THR A 293 -28.57 8.91 5.71
N ALA A 294 -28.01 8.06 6.57
CA ALA A 294 -26.74 7.39 6.27
C ALA A 294 -26.83 6.47 5.04
N ARG A 295 -27.92 5.72 4.89
CA ARG A 295 -28.15 4.85 3.71
C ARG A 295 -28.20 5.63 2.41
N ARG A 296 -28.79 6.83 2.41
CA ARG A 296 -28.82 7.70 1.22
C ARG A 296 -27.42 7.98 0.68
N ALA A 297 -26.46 8.27 1.57
CA ALA A 297 -25.07 8.49 1.18
C ALA A 297 -24.44 7.21 0.59
N ALA A 298 -24.65 6.07 1.23
CA ALA A 298 -24.15 4.79 0.71
C ALA A 298 -24.75 4.42 -0.66
N ASP A 299 -26.07 4.60 -0.84
CA ASP A 299 -26.77 4.32 -2.08
C ASP A 299 -26.32 5.22 -3.22
N GLU A 300 -25.93 6.47 -2.93
CA GLU A 300 -25.40 7.38 -3.95
C GLU A 300 -24.13 6.83 -4.59
N HIS A 301 -23.17 6.43 -3.76
CA HIS A 301 -21.90 5.84 -4.23
C HIS A 301 -22.12 4.48 -4.88
N LEU A 302 -23.06 3.67 -4.38
CA LEU A 302 -23.40 2.38 -4.95
C LEU A 302 -23.90 2.51 -6.40
N ARG A 303 -24.78 3.46 -6.68
CA ARG A 303 -25.30 3.68 -8.04
C ARG A 303 -24.23 4.14 -9.03
N HIS A 304 -23.12 4.67 -8.53
CA HIS A 304 -21.99 5.15 -9.33
C HIS A 304 -20.76 4.22 -9.32
N GLY A 305 -20.92 2.99 -8.83
CA GLY A 305 -19.94 1.91 -9.02
C GLY A 305 -19.14 1.50 -7.79
N THR A 306 -19.31 2.20 -6.66
CA THR A 306 -18.70 1.80 -5.38
C THR A 306 -19.56 0.73 -4.71
N THR A 307 -19.22 -0.55 -4.92
CA THR A 307 -20.01 -1.66 -4.36
C THR A 307 -19.67 -1.96 -2.90
N SER A 308 -18.54 -1.44 -2.42
CA SER A 308 -18.06 -1.60 -1.05
C SER A 308 -17.55 -0.26 -0.53
N LEU A 309 -18.27 0.30 0.45
CA LEU A 309 -18.01 1.61 1.03
C LEU A 309 -17.67 1.49 2.51
N VAL A 310 -16.60 2.13 2.96
CA VAL A 310 -16.32 2.40 4.37
C VAL A 310 -16.82 3.80 4.70
N ALA A 311 -17.76 3.91 5.64
CA ALA A 311 -18.29 5.20 6.07
C ALA A 311 -17.35 5.87 7.07
N SER A 312 -16.96 7.12 6.79
CA SER A 312 -15.98 7.87 7.57
C SER A 312 -16.63 8.91 8.47
N LEU A 313 -16.28 8.86 9.75
CA LEU A 313 -16.59 9.90 10.72
C LEU A 313 -15.43 10.90 10.81
N VAL A 314 -15.73 12.14 11.20
CA VAL A 314 -14.72 13.18 11.52
C VAL A 314 -14.54 13.31 13.03
N THR A 315 -13.55 14.08 13.45
CA THR A 315 -13.32 14.48 14.85
C THR A 315 -14.61 15.07 15.43
N ALA A 316 -15.05 14.52 16.57
CA ALA A 316 -16.24 14.94 17.27
C ALA A 316 -16.14 14.57 18.76
N PRO A 317 -17.01 15.12 19.63
CA PRO A 317 -17.10 14.72 21.02
C PRO A 317 -17.38 13.22 21.18
N ARG A 318 -16.90 12.64 22.29
CA ARG A 318 -16.98 11.20 22.59
C ARG A 318 -18.38 10.61 22.44
N ASP A 319 -19.40 11.26 22.97
CA ASP A 319 -20.79 10.79 22.88
C ASP A 319 -21.32 10.78 21.45
N VAL A 320 -20.94 11.77 20.65
CA VAL A 320 -21.26 11.83 19.21
C VAL A 320 -20.57 10.68 18.47
N LEU A 321 -19.26 10.47 18.69
CA LEU A 321 -18.52 9.37 18.04
C LEU A 321 -19.14 8.01 18.36
N LEU A 322 -19.47 7.75 19.63
CA LEU A 322 -20.10 6.49 20.03
C LEU A 322 -21.48 6.31 19.39
N ALA A 323 -22.31 7.35 19.38
CA ALA A 323 -23.65 7.30 18.80
C ALA A 323 -23.61 7.09 17.28
N ARG A 324 -22.74 7.81 16.56
CA ARG A 324 -22.59 7.68 15.10
C ARG A 324 -21.98 6.34 14.72
N THR A 325 -20.99 5.88 15.46
CA THR A 325 -20.36 4.57 15.23
C THR A 325 -21.38 3.44 15.40
N ALA A 326 -22.22 3.48 16.45
CA ALA A 326 -23.26 2.49 16.65
C ALA A 326 -24.30 2.48 15.51
N LEU A 327 -24.70 3.66 15.03
CA LEU A 327 -25.60 3.82 13.89
C LEU A 327 -25.00 3.25 12.60
N LEU A 328 -23.73 3.56 12.30
CA LEU A 328 -23.06 3.02 11.12
C LEU A 328 -22.83 1.50 11.24
N ALA A 329 -22.64 0.98 12.45
CA ALA A 329 -22.57 -0.46 12.67
C ALA A 329 -23.90 -1.16 12.31
N ASP A 330 -25.05 -0.51 12.52
CA ASP A 330 -26.35 -1.06 12.08
C ASP A 330 -26.42 -1.18 10.55
N LEU A 331 -25.89 -0.19 9.82
CA LEU A 331 -25.79 -0.24 8.36
C LEU A 331 -24.82 -1.34 7.90
N ALA A 332 -23.70 -1.52 8.60
CA ALA A 332 -22.74 -2.56 8.28
C ALA A 332 -23.31 -3.96 8.53
N ASP A 333 -24.07 -4.15 9.62
CA ASP A 333 -24.80 -5.40 9.89
C ASP A 333 -25.88 -5.69 8.83
N ALA A 334 -26.52 -4.64 8.29
CA ALA A 334 -27.44 -4.74 7.14
C ALA A 334 -26.71 -4.95 5.79
N GLY A 335 -25.38 -4.88 5.78
CA GLY A 335 -24.54 -5.01 4.59
C GLY A 335 -24.60 -3.79 3.65
N GLU A 336 -25.09 -2.64 4.10
CA GLU A 336 -25.20 -1.42 3.29
C GLU A 336 -23.83 -0.77 3.08
N ILE A 337 -23.00 -0.79 4.12
CA ILE A 337 -21.59 -0.42 4.11
C ILE A 337 -20.74 -1.64 4.52
N VAL A 338 -19.44 -1.62 4.25
CA VAL A 338 -18.51 -2.73 4.59
C VAL A 338 -17.63 -2.45 5.80
N GLY A 339 -17.74 -1.24 6.38
CA GLY A 339 -16.98 -0.87 7.56
C GLY A 339 -17.08 0.60 7.92
N ILE A 340 -16.36 0.97 8.97
CA ILE A 340 -16.32 2.31 9.55
C ILE A 340 -14.87 2.77 9.63
N HIS A 341 -14.64 4.02 9.25
CA HIS A 341 -13.39 4.75 9.42
C HIS A 341 -13.63 5.90 10.40
N LEU A 342 -12.74 6.08 11.38
CA LEU A 342 -12.73 7.28 12.22
C LEU A 342 -11.53 8.17 11.84
N GLU A 343 -11.80 9.32 11.24
CA GLU A 343 -10.75 10.30 10.97
C GLU A 343 -10.55 11.21 12.20
N GLY A 344 -9.70 10.76 13.13
CA GLY A 344 -9.50 11.39 14.44
C GLY A 344 -10.23 10.67 15.59
N PRO A 345 -10.28 11.27 16.80
CA PRO A 345 -9.96 12.68 17.11
C PRO A 345 -8.49 12.95 17.50
N PHE A 346 -7.62 11.96 17.42
CA PHE A 346 -6.21 12.04 17.87
C PHE A 346 -5.29 12.65 16.80
N LEU A 347 -5.60 13.88 16.40
CA LEU A 347 -4.99 14.56 15.26
C LEU A 347 -4.14 15.76 15.69
N SER A 348 -3.30 16.25 14.79
CA SER A 348 -2.49 17.45 14.99
C SER A 348 -3.32 18.71 14.79
N ALA A 349 -3.37 19.58 15.78
CA ALA A 349 -4.03 20.88 15.65
C ALA A 349 -3.39 21.75 14.54
N ASP A 350 -2.08 21.61 14.32
CA ASP A 350 -1.34 22.32 13.27
C ASP A 350 -1.71 21.85 11.85
N ARG A 351 -2.39 20.70 11.74
CA ARG A 351 -2.83 20.09 10.48
C ARG A 351 -4.31 19.73 10.50
N CYS A 352 -5.13 20.53 11.19
CA CYS A 352 -6.55 20.26 11.36
C CYS A 352 -7.36 20.26 10.05
N GLY A 353 -7.03 21.12 9.08
CA GLY A 353 -7.79 21.17 7.81
C GLY A 353 -9.26 21.47 8.06
N ALA A 354 -10.16 20.57 7.63
CA ALA A 354 -11.61 20.67 7.85
C ALA A 354 -12.10 19.92 9.11
N GLN A 355 -11.20 19.52 10.00
CA GLN A 355 -11.53 18.95 11.31
C GLN A 355 -11.75 20.07 12.34
N ASN A 356 -12.67 19.88 13.29
CA ASN A 356 -12.88 20.85 14.37
C ASN A 356 -11.74 20.78 15.40
N PRO A 357 -10.90 21.83 15.54
CA PRO A 357 -9.80 21.81 16.51
C PRO A 357 -10.28 21.72 17.96
N GLY A 358 -11.50 22.19 18.25
CA GLY A 358 -12.08 22.18 19.60
C GLY A 358 -12.41 20.78 20.13
N ASP A 359 -12.54 19.79 19.23
CA ASP A 359 -12.84 18.40 19.57
C ASP A 359 -11.60 17.49 19.50
N MET A 360 -10.43 18.03 19.11
CA MET A 360 -9.18 17.28 19.08
C MET A 360 -8.65 17.06 20.50
N GLN A 361 -8.10 15.88 20.74
CA GLN A 361 -7.62 15.49 22.06
C GLN A 361 -6.36 14.62 21.97
N PRO A 362 -5.57 14.53 23.06
CA PRO A 362 -4.50 13.54 23.18
C PRO A 362 -5.00 12.11 22.96
N GLY A 363 -4.07 11.20 22.67
CA GLY A 363 -4.35 9.79 22.46
C GLY A 363 -5.08 9.16 23.66
N ASP A 364 -6.20 8.49 23.39
CA ASP A 364 -7.02 7.82 24.39
C ASP A 364 -7.36 6.39 23.93
N ALA A 365 -6.58 5.42 24.41
CA ALA A 365 -6.79 4.00 24.15
C ALA A 365 -8.13 3.46 24.71
N ALA A 366 -8.68 4.09 25.76
CA ALA A 366 -9.99 3.70 26.30
C ALA A 366 -11.10 4.11 25.33
N LEU A 367 -11.06 5.34 24.80
CA LEU A 367 -11.98 5.76 23.76
C LEU A 367 -11.92 4.84 22.53
N VAL A 368 -10.73 4.45 22.07
CA VAL A 368 -10.58 3.46 20.97
C VAL A 368 -11.31 2.17 21.28
N THR A 369 -11.18 1.66 22.51
CA THR A 369 -11.84 0.42 22.92
C THR A 369 -13.36 0.56 22.92
N GLU A 370 -13.88 1.72 23.31
CA GLU A 370 -15.32 1.99 23.35
C GLU A 370 -15.92 2.18 21.95
N VAL A 371 -15.27 2.94 21.08
CA VAL A 371 -15.73 3.08 19.69
C VAL A 371 -15.63 1.75 18.94
N ALA A 372 -14.59 0.94 19.20
CA ALA A 372 -14.50 -0.41 18.65
C ALA A 372 -15.66 -1.31 19.13
N ALA A 373 -16.06 -1.19 20.40
CA ALA A 373 -17.21 -1.90 20.93
C ALA A 373 -18.52 -1.43 20.27
N ALA A 374 -18.71 -0.12 20.11
CA ALA A 374 -19.85 0.45 19.39
C ALA A 374 -19.89 0.00 17.91
N ALA A 375 -18.72 -0.15 17.28
CA ALA A 375 -18.56 -0.58 15.89
C ALA A 375 -18.84 -2.08 15.68
N ARG A 376 -18.87 -2.89 16.74
CA ARG A 376 -19.17 -4.33 16.69
C ARG A 376 -18.31 -5.13 15.68
N GLY A 377 -17.04 -4.75 15.55
CA GLY A 377 -16.08 -5.38 14.63
C GLY A 377 -15.99 -4.73 13.24
N HIS A 378 -16.83 -3.73 12.96
CA HIS A 378 -16.83 -2.98 11.71
C HIS A 378 -15.85 -1.80 11.68
N LEU A 379 -15.11 -1.53 12.76
CA LEU A 379 -14.04 -0.54 12.75
C LEU A 379 -12.87 -1.05 11.88
N VAL A 380 -12.69 -0.42 10.72
CA VAL A 380 -11.66 -0.80 9.74
C VAL A 380 -10.37 -0.05 9.98
N THR A 381 -10.47 1.27 10.07
CA THR A 381 -9.31 2.17 10.18
C THR A 381 -9.60 3.31 11.15
N MET A 382 -8.55 3.91 11.68
CA MET A 382 -8.63 5.22 12.35
C MET A 382 -7.41 6.07 11.98
N THR A 383 -7.65 7.30 11.54
CA THR A 383 -6.60 8.30 11.30
C THR A 383 -6.11 8.89 12.60
N VAL A 384 -4.79 8.90 12.77
CA VAL A 384 -4.09 9.39 13.95
C VAL A 384 -2.82 10.14 13.55
N ALA A 385 -2.44 11.12 14.37
CA ALA A 385 -1.20 11.87 14.23
C ALA A 385 -0.13 11.29 15.17
N PRO A 386 0.95 10.68 14.64
CA PRO A 386 1.96 10.00 15.45
C PRO A 386 2.67 10.85 16.51
N GLU A 387 2.74 12.16 16.31
CA GLU A 387 3.37 13.10 17.23
C GLU A 387 2.51 13.50 18.43
N VAL A 388 1.22 13.14 18.42
CA VAL A 388 0.30 13.43 19.54
C VAL A 388 0.57 12.45 20.68
N ASP A 389 0.71 13.01 21.89
CA ASP A 389 0.93 12.24 23.12
C ASP A 389 -0.11 11.11 23.29
N GLY A 390 0.35 9.91 23.66
CA GLY A 390 -0.50 8.72 23.82
C GLY A 390 -0.91 8.03 22.52
N VAL A 391 -0.51 8.53 21.34
CA VAL A 391 -0.79 7.86 20.06
C VAL A 391 0.17 6.70 19.80
N ALA A 392 1.48 6.96 19.81
CA ALA A 392 2.51 6.01 19.35
C ALA A 392 3.71 5.83 20.30
N ASP A 393 3.65 6.41 21.49
CA ASP A 393 4.75 6.47 22.47
C ASP A 393 4.82 5.24 23.41
N GLY A 394 3.82 4.37 23.38
CA GLY A 394 3.68 3.23 24.29
C GLY A 394 3.58 3.64 25.77
N SER A 395 3.16 4.87 26.08
CA SER A 395 3.19 5.45 27.43
C SER A 395 2.02 5.04 28.33
N GLY A 396 1.22 4.06 27.93
CA GLY A 396 0.08 3.57 28.68
C GLY A 396 0.46 2.69 29.88
N PRO A 397 -0.45 2.51 30.85
CA PRO A 397 -0.28 1.57 31.94
C PRO A 397 0.12 0.18 31.44
N ALA A 398 1.01 -0.54 32.12
CA ALA A 398 1.51 -1.85 31.69
C ALA A 398 0.42 -2.96 31.61
N ASP A 399 -0.76 -2.70 32.17
CA ASP A 399 -1.98 -3.52 32.15
C ASP A 399 -3.03 -3.00 31.15
N ALA A 400 -2.82 -1.82 30.55
CA ALA A 400 -3.61 -1.26 29.47
C ALA A 400 -2.89 -1.45 28.12
N ARG A 401 -3.68 -1.57 27.06
CA ARG A 401 -3.23 -1.41 25.67
C ARG A 401 -2.46 -0.08 25.60
N ALA A 402 -1.14 -0.15 25.45
CA ALA A 402 -0.23 0.89 25.90
C ALA A 402 -0.34 2.23 25.15
N ASP A 403 -1.04 2.29 24.02
CA ASP A 403 -1.32 3.51 23.28
C ASP A 403 -2.45 3.28 22.26
N VAL A 404 -2.83 4.33 21.54
CA VAL A 404 -3.88 4.26 20.51
C VAL A 404 -3.53 3.23 19.43
N LEU A 405 -2.27 3.14 18.98
CA LEU A 405 -1.87 2.16 17.96
C LEU A 405 -2.13 0.72 18.43
N ALA A 406 -1.71 0.36 19.65
CA ALA A 406 -1.97 -0.95 20.22
C ALA A 406 -3.48 -1.22 20.37
N ALA A 407 -4.25 -0.22 20.82
CA ALA A 407 -5.68 -0.37 20.99
C ALA A 407 -6.43 -0.62 19.68
N LEU A 408 -6.04 0.05 18.59
CA LEU A 408 -6.60 -0.16 17.26
C LEU A 408 -6.33 -1.58 16.76
N VAL A 409 -5.07 -2.03 16.83
CA VAL A 409 -4.68 -3.37 16.36
C VAL A 409 -5.37 -4.48 17.16
N ASP A 410 -5.54 -4.30 18.46
CA ASP A 410 -6.26 -5.23 19.34
C ASP A 410 -7.75 -5.34 19.02
N ALA A 411 -8.34 -4.24 18.55
CA ALA A 411 -9.71 -4.16 18.05
C ALA A 411 -9.86 -4.74 16.63
N GLY A 412 -8.75 -5.09 15.97
CA GLY A 412 -8.73 -5.54 14.57
C GLY A 412 -8.80 -4.39 13.55
N ALA A 413 -8.64 -3.15 14.00
CA ALA A 413 -8.57 -1.97 13.14
C ALA A 413 -7.12 -1.66 12.73
N LEU A 414 -6.96 -0.97 11.61
CA LEU A 414 -5.65 -0.51 11.12
C LEU A 414 -5.43 0.94 11.55
N PRO A 415 -4.26 1.26 12.13
CA PRO A 415 -3.86 2.64 12.25
C PRO A 415 -3.66 3.29 10.87
N SER A 416 -4.04 4.55 10.73
CA SER A 416 -3.77 5.35 9.54
C SER A 416 -3.03 6.63 9.92
N VAL A 417 -1.91 6.93 9.26
CA VAL A 417 -1.14 8.16 9.52
C VAL A 417 -1.73 9.31 8.71
N GLY A 418 -2.23 10.35 9.36
CA GLY A 418 -2.86 11.50 8.69
C GLY A 418 -3.06 12.67 9.65
N HIS A 419 -3.39 13.85 9.10
CA HIS A 419 -3.58 15.08 9.88
C HIS A 419 -2.44 15.32 10.88
N THR A 420 -1.20 15.24 10.39
CA THR A 420 0.02 15.12 11.19
C THR A 420 1.10 16.10 10.78
N ASP A 421 1.67 16.77 11.77
CA ASP A 421 2.87 17.57 11.70
C ASP A 421 4.10 16.77 12.19
N ALA A 422 4.06 15.44 12.19
CA ALA A 422 5.17 14.61 12.63
C ALA A 422 6.43 14.83 11.76
N SER A 423 7.59 14.76 12.41
CA SER A 423 8.86 14.53 11.71
C SER A 423 8.89 13.13 11.07
N ALA A 424 9.75 12.94 10.07
CA ALA A 424 9.94 11.62 9.46
C ALA A 424 10.33 10.54 10.49
N ALA A 425 11.16 10.89 11.50
CA ALA A 425 11.57 9.96 12.55
C ALA A 425 10.40 9.50 13.43
N GLN A 426 9.46 10.39 13.75
CA GLN A 426 8.25 10.03 14.50
C GLN A 426 7.34 9.10 13.68
N VAL A 427 7.19 9.38 12.38
CA VAL A 427 6.44 8.48 11.48
C VAL A 427 7.11 7.11 11.36
N ASP A 428 8.43 7.05 11.20
CA ASP A 428 9.16 5.78 11.13
C ASP A 428 8.97 4.94 12.40
N VAL A 429 9.01 5.56 13.59
CA VAL A 429 8.75 4.88 14.87
C VAL A 429 7.32 4.33 14.92
N ALA A 430 6.32 5.14 14.53
CA ALA A 430 4.93 4.72 14.53
C ALA A 430 4.66 3.60 13.51
N VAL A 431 5.26 3.67 12.32
CA VAL A 431 5.19 2.64 11.28
C VAL A 431 5.80 1.34 11.77
N ASP A 432 7.04 1.36 12.28
CA ASP A 432 7.73 0.18 12.81
C ASP A 432 6.88 -0.49 13.91
N ARG A 433 6.35 0.32 14.83
CA ARG A 433 5.48 -0.15 15.92
C ARG A 433 4.18 -0.76 15.41
N ALA A 434 3.42 -0.05 14.58
CA ALA A 434 2.15 -0.52 14.03
C ALA A 434 2.35 -1.80 13.21
N PHE A 435 3.41 -1.86 12.39
CA PHE A 435 3.74 -3.03 11.59
C PHE A 435 4.07 -4.26 12.46
N ASP A 436 4.87 -4.09 13.53
CA ASP A 436 5.17 -5.18 14.46
C ASP A 436 3.91 -5.65 15.23
N LEU A 437 3.04 -4.73 15.65
CA LEU A 437 1.76 -5.04 16.29
C LEU A 437 0.84 -5.83 15.34
N LEU A 438 0.68 -5.37 14.09
CA LEU A 438 -0.14 -6.03 13.08
C LEU A 438 0.38 -7.44 12.78
N ALA A 439 1.69 -7.62 12.66
CA ALA A 439 2.30 -8.92 12.41
C ALA A 439 2.12 -9.91 13.58
N ALA A 440 1.98 -9.41 14.80
CA ALA A 440 1.76 -10.24 16.00
C ALA A 440 0.28 -10.51 16.29
N SER A 441 -0.64 -9.69 15.77
CA SER A 441 -2.06 -9.77 16.10
C SER A 441 -2.80 -10.80 15.23
N PRO A 442 -3.45 -11.82 15.83
CA PRO A 442 -4.32 -12.73 15.08
C PRO A 442 -5.63 -12.08 14.64
N ARG A 443 -5.90 -10.84 15.08
CA ARG A 443 -7.10 -10.07 14.74
C ARG A 443 -6.85 -9.02 13.65
N ALA A 444 -5.59 -8.83 13.23
CA ALA A 444 -5.26 -7.88 12.18
C ALA A 444 -5.98 -8.28 10.89
N ARG A 445 -6.82 -7.38 10.36
CA ARG A 445 -7.51 -7.59 9.08
C ARG A 445 -6.56 -7.53 7.87
N ALA A 446 -5.47 -6.78 8.00
CA ALA A 446 -4.42 -6.68 6.99
C ALA A 446 -3.04 -6.57 7.65
N GLY A 447 -1.99 -6.93 6.91
CA GLY A 447 -0.60 -6.84 7.38
C GLY A 447 0.08 -5.48 7.14
N ARG A 448 -0.66 -4.48 6.65
CA ARG A 448 -0.17 -3.13 6.34
C ARG A 448 -1.08 -2.11 7.01
N LEU A 449 -0.48 -1.06 7.57
CA LEU A 449 -1.19 0.13 8.01
C LEU A 449 -1.50 1.04 6.80
N THR A 450 -2.24 2.14 6.99
CA THR A 450 -2.47 3.11 5.91
C THR A 450 -1.88 4.50 6.21
N ALA A 451 -1.80 5.36 5.20
CA ALA A 451 -1.62 6.79 5.37
C ALA A 451 -2.80 7.51 4.71
N THR A 452 -3.52 8.31 5.49
CA THR A 452 -4.72 9.01 5.06
C THR A 452 -4.35 10.10 4.05
N HIS A 453 -5.11 10.16 2.95
CA HIS A 453 -5.06 11.17 1.87
C HIS A 453 -3.71 11.90 1.71
N LEU A 454 -2.64 11.12 1.48
CA LEU A 454 -1.24 11.55 1.48
C LEU A 454 -1.06 12.95 0.88
N PHE A 455 -0.18 13.76 1.50
CA PHE A 455 0.03 15.20 1.26
C PHE A 455 -1.01 16.11 1.94
N ASN A 456 -2.28 15.73 1.97
CA ASN A 456 -3.34 16.55 2.59
C ASN A 456 -3.30 16.38 4.12
N GLY A 457 -3.54 17.47 4.86
CA GLY A 457 -3.38 17.45 6.32
C GLY A 457 -1.96 17.07 6.78
N MET A 458 -0.92 17.33 5.97
CA MET A 458 0.47 17.01 6.31
C MET A 458 1.40 18.19 6.06
N ARG A 459 2.53 18.25 6.76
CA ARG A 459 3.57 19.22 6.40
C ARG A 459 4.17 18.90 5.02
N PRO A 460 4.49 19.92 4.19
CA PRO A 460 5.10 19.71 2.89
C PRO A 460 6.48 19.03 2.98
N VAL A 461 6.88 18.36 1.90
CA VAL A 461 8.19 17.71 1.80
C VAL A 461 9.29 18.77 1.63
N HIS A 462 10.33 18.70 2.48
CA HIS A 462 11.55 19.48 2.32
C HIS A 462 12.80 18.58 2.38
N HIS A 463 13.80 18.80 1.52
CA HIS A 463 14.98 17.93 1.40
C HIS A 463 15.81 17.73 2.68
N ARG A 464 15.71 18.64 3.66
CA ARG A 464 16.36 18.55 5.00
C ARG A 464 15.40 18.22 6.14
N ASP A 465 14.10 18.33 5.90
CA ASP A 465 13.04 17.90 6.82
C ASP A 465 11.95 17.25 5.98
N PRO A 466 12.12 15.96 5.64
CA PRO A 466 11.29 15.31 4.64
C PRO A 466 9.84 15.06 5.11
N GLY A 467 9.59 15.22 6.41
CA GLY A 467 8.24 15.17 6.99
C GLY A 467 7.56 13.80 6.87
N PRO A 468 6.23 13.75 7.12
CA PRO A 468 5.48 12.51 7.20
C PRO A 468 5.23 11.90 5.81
N VAL A 469 5.08 12.75 4.78
CA VAL A 469 4.82 12.31 3.40
C VAL A 469 5.92 11.39 2.87
N ALA A 470 7.18 11.85 2.96
CA ALA A 470 8.30 11.07 2.45
C ALA A 470 8.54 9.78 3.27
N ALA A 471 8.30 9.82 4.58
CA ALA A 471 8.37 8.64 5.44
C ALA A 471 7.28 7.60 5.06
N CYS A 472 6.04 8.05 4.83
CA CYS A 472 4.95 7.17 4.38
C CYS A 472 5.25 6.56 3.01
N LEU A 473 5.77 7.33 2.05
CA LEU A 473 6.19 6.81 0.74
C LEU A 473 7.31 5.78 0.87
N ALA A 474 8.29 6.02 1.74
CA ALA A 474 9.36 5.07 2.00
C ALA A 474 8.82 3.76 2.64
N ALA A 475 7.87 3.86 3.57
CA ALA A 475 7.19 2.70 4.17
C ALA A 475 6.35 1.92 3.14
N ALA A 476 5.62 2.62 2.27
CA ALA A 476 4.86 2.02 1.18
C ALA A 476 5.76 1.28 0.19
N ALA A 477 6.91 1.86 -0.19
CA ALA A 477 7.91 1.20 -1.02
C ALA A 477 8.50 -0.06 -0.37
N ARG A 478 8.54 -0.13 0.97
CA ARG A 478 8.93 -1.32 1.75
C ARG A 478 7.79 -2.34 1.91
N GLY A 479 6.58 -2.01 1.46
CA GLY A 479 5.39 -2.86 1.60
C GLY A 479 4.82 -2.89 3.02
N GLU A 480 5.13 -1.88 3.84
CA GLU A 480 4.66 -1.77 5.22
C GLU A 480 3.34 -0.97 5.31
N LEU A 481 3.07 -0.11 4.32
CA LEU A 481 1.98 0.85 4.34
C LEU A 481 1.27 0.91 2.97
N VAL A 482 -0.03 1.24 2.98
CA VAL A 482 -0.80 1.65 1.78
C VAL A 482 -1.12 3.13 1.88
N VAL A 483 -0.76 3.92 0.87
CA VAL A 483 -1.08 5.36 0.86
C VAL A 483 -2.44 5.58 0.22
N GLU A 484 -3.31 6.34 0.87
CA GLU A 484 -4.57 6.80 0.31
C GLU A 484 -4.31 8.08 -0.51
N LEU A 485 -4.92 8.20 -1.70
CA LEU A 485 -4.83 9.39 -2.54
C LEU A 485 -6.24 9.83 -2.98
N VAL A 486 -6.56 11.11 -2.74
CA VAL A 486 -7.70 11.79 -3.35
C VAL A 486 -7.25 12.32 -4.71
N ALA A 487 -7.46 11.52 -5.75
CA ALA A 487 -6.95 11.79 -7.10
C ALA A 487 -8.01 12.42 -8.02
N ASP A 488 -8.68 13.45 -7.52
CA ASP A 488 -9.78 14.16 -8.20
C ASP A 488 -9.33 15.34 -9.08
N GLY A 489 -8.02 15.64 -9.13
CA GLY A 489 -7.45 16.79 -9.83
C GLY A 489 -7.54 18.12 -9.06
N THR A 490 -8.15 18.10 -7.87
CA THR A 490 -8.30 19.26 -6.97
C THR A 490 -7.39 19.15 -5.76
N HIS A 491 -7.44 18.01 -5.06
CA HIS A 491 -6.60 17.74 -3.90
C HIS A 491 -5.14 17.52 -4.31
N LEU A 492 -4.94 16.78 -5.41
CA LEU A 492 -3.64 16.48 -5.96
C LEU A 492 -3.61 16.83 -7.44
N ALA A 493 -2.48 17.39 -7.87
CA ALA A 493 -2.19 17.49 -9.30
C ALA A 493 -1.96 16.10 -9.89
N ASP A 494 -2.38 15.89 -11.13
CA ASP A 494 -2.19 14.65 -11.89
C ASP A 494 -0.74 14.16 -11.92
N ASP A 495 0.22 15.09 -12.04
CA ASP A 495 1.65 14.79 -11.98
C ASP A 495 2.07 14.17 -10.65
N THR A 496 1.49 14.65 -9.54
CA THR A 496 1.76 14.12 -8.20
C THR A 496 1.22 12.70 -8.07
N VAL A 497 -0.01 12.45 -8.55
CA VAL A 497 -0.62 11.11 -8.53
C VAL A 497 0.24 10.12 -9.31
N ARG A 498 0.66 10.47 -10.53
CA ARG A 498 1.56 9.64 -11.34
C ARG A 498 2.90 9.39 -10.65
N ALA A 499 3.50 10.42 -10.06
CA ALA A 499 4.78 10.26 -9.38
C ALA A 499 4.71 9.29 -8.19
N VAL A 500 3.60 9.29 -7.43
CA VAL A 500 3.39 8.33 -6.35
C VAL A 500 3.23 6.91 -6.89
N LEU A 501 2.38 6.72 -7.91
CA LEU A 501 2.20 5.42 -8.56
C LEU A 501 3.51 4.85 -9.11
N ASP A 502 4.32 5.67 -9.77
CA ASP A 502 5.64 5.28 -10.29
C ASP A 502 6.61 4.89 -9.17
N LEU A 503 6.50 5.53 -8.01
CA LEU A 503 7.40 5.31 -6.87
C LEU A 503 7.08 4.05 -6.08
N VAL A 504 5.80 3.84 -5.74
CA VAL A 504 5.38 2.77 -4.81
C VAL A 504 4.53 1.67 -5.45
N GLY A 505 4.07 1.89 -6.69
CA GLY A 505 3.19 1.00 -7.43
C GLY A 505 1.72 1.05 -6.98
N PRO A 506 0.77 0.70 -7.86
CA PRO A 506 -0.67 0.69 -7.55
C PRO A 506 -1.06 -0.31 -6.47
N GLY A 507 -0.24 -1.35 -6.24
CA GLY A 507 -0.41 -2.31 -5.13
C GLY A 507 -0.20 -1.71 -3.72
N SER A 508 0.32 -0.49 -3.63
CA SER A 508 0.55 0.26 -2.39
C SER A 508 -0.19 1.60 -2.37
N VAL A 509 -1.09 1.83 -3.32
CA VAL A 509 -1.94 3.02 -3.43
C VAL A 509 -3.40 2.60 -3.36
N ALA A 510 -4.17 3.26 -2.50
CA ALA A 510 -5.63 3.18 -2.51
C ALA A 510 -6.18 4.53 -3.00
N PHE A 511 -6.95 4.53 -4.08
CA PHE A 511 -7.74 5.71 -4.41
C PHE A 511 -8.95 5.78 -3.49
N VAL A 512 -9.17 6.96 -2.93
CA VAL A 512 -10.31 7.28 -2.07
C VAL A 512 -10.98 8.53 -2.59
N THR A 513 -12.26 8.69 -2.28
CA THR A 513 -12.97 9.91 -2.67
C THR A 513 -12.77 11.03 -1.66
N ASP A 514 -12.63 10.68 -0.38
CA ASP A 514 -12.82 11.62 0.73
C ASP A 514 -14.15 12.39 0.57
N ALA A 515 -15.14 11.78 -0.10
CA ALA A 515 -16.33 12.48 -0.55
C ALA A 515 -17.15 12.95 0.63
N MET A 516 -17.67 14.17 0.53
CA MET A 516 -18.60 14.72 1.50
C MET A 516 -20.02 14.78 0.91
N ALA A 517 -21.00 15.26 1.70
CA ALA A 517 -22.42 15.27 1.34
C ALA A 517 -22.75 15.83 -0.06
N ALA A 518 -21.88 16.68 -0.62
CA ALA A 518 -22.04 17.28 -1.94
C ALA A 518 -21.73 16.33 -3.12
N ALA A 519 -21.16 15.15 -2.92
CA ALA A 519 -21.00 14.19 -4.01
C ALA A 519 -22.36 13.82 -4.62
N GLY A 520 -22.50 13.95 -5.94
CA GLY A 520 -23.77 13.80 -6.65
C GLY A 520 -24.75 14.97 -6.52
N MET A 521 -24.33 16.10 -5.94
CA MET A 521 -25.16 17.27 -5.67
C MET A 521 -24.61 18.54 -6.37
N PRO A 522 -25.46 19.55 -6.63
CA PRO A 522 -24.99 20.83 -7.20
C PRO A 522 -24.13 21.62 -6.20
N ASP A 523 -23.37 22.59 -6.72
CA ASP A 523 -22.71 23.63 -5.91
C ASP A 523 -23.69 24.29 -4.92
N GLY A 524 -23.19 24.63 -3.74
CA GLY A 524 -24.02 25.15 -2.66
C GLY A 524 -23.40 25.01 -1.28
N ASP A 525 -24.25 25.12 -0.27
CA ASP A 525 -23.85 25.11 1.14
C ASP A 525 -24.15 23.78 1.81
N TYR A 526 -23.16 23.25 2.50
CA TYR A 526 -23.17 21.94 3.12
C TYR A 526 -22.51 21.99 4.50
N ARG A 527 -22.53 20.84 5.19
CA ARG A 527 -21.81 20.63 6.45
C ARG A 527 -20.93 19.39 6.35
N LEU A 528 -19.81 19.44 7.06
CA LEU A 528 -18.95 18.29 7.34
C LEU A 528 -18.72 18.26 8.85
N GLY A 529 -19.58 17.51 9.55
CA GLY A 529 -19.64 17.58 11.00
C GLY A 529 -19.97 19.02 11.45
N PRO A 530 -19.22 19.58 12.42
CA PRO A 530 -19.47 20.95 12.87
C PRO A 530 -19.15 22.03 11.81
N MET A 531 -18.33 21.73 10.80
CA MET A 531 -17.81 22.74 9.86
C MET A 531 -18.82 23.13 8.79
N ALA A 532 -18.92 24.44 8.54
CA ALA A 532 -19.66 25.00 7.40
C ALA A 532 -18.80 24.90 6.13
N VAL A 533 -19.37 24.36 5.07
CA VAL A 533 -18.67 24.10 3.81
C VAL A 533 -19.44 24.74 2.66
N ARG A 534 -18.72 25.41 1.76
CA ARG A 534 -19.26 25.88 0.48
C ARG A 534 -18.59 25.15 -0.66
N VAL A 535 -19.39 24.64 -1.57
CA VAL A 535 -18.96 24.06 -2.84
C VAL A 535 -19.18 25.09 -3.94
N ALA A 536 -18.10 25.44 -4.63
CA ALA A 536 -18.11 26.32 -5.79
C ALA A 536 -17.14 25.77 -6.83
N ASP A 537 -17.59 25.69 -8.08
CA ASP A 537 -16.87 25.10 -9.21
C ASP A 537 -16.40 23.66 -8.89
N GLY A 538 -17.24 22.89 -8.18
CA GLY A 538 -16.92 21.52 -7.77
C GLY A 538 -15.86 21.40 -6.67
N VAL A 539 -15.48 22.48 -6.00
CA VAL A 539 -14.47 22.44 -4.90
C VAL A 539 -15.12 22.79 -3.56
N ALA A 540 -15.12 21.84 -2.64
CA ALA A 540 -15.61 22.02 -1.27
C ALA A 540 -14.57 22.71 -0.38
N ARG A 541 -14.94 23.84 0.24
CA ARG A 541 -14.05 24.58 1.17
C ARG A 541 -14.77 24.99 2.44
N VAL A 542 -14.03 24.96 3.56
CA VAL A 542 -14.50 25.52 4.82
C VAL A 542 -14.75 27.02 4.68
N VAL A 543 -15.87 27.51 5.23
CA VAL A 543 -16.18 28.93 5.33
C VAL A 543 -16.25 29.35 6.79
N ALA A 544 -16.07 30.64 7.06
CA ALA A 544 -16.21 31.18 8.40
C ALA A 544 -17.67 31.12 8.88
N ASP A 545 -17.90 31.25 10.19
CA ASP A 545 -19.23 31.19 10.80
C ASP A 545 -20.21 32.25 10.27
N ASP A 546 -19.69 33.39 9.81
CA ASP A 546 -20.48 34.46 9.17
C ASP A 546 -20.76 34.19 7.67
N GLY A 547 -20.33 33.04 7.17
CA GLY A 547 -20.48 32.58 5.79
C GLY A 547 -19.42 33.12 4.82
N SER A 548 -18.46 33.91 5.29
CA SER A 548 -17.41 34.48 4.43
C SER A 548 -16.30 33.46 4.10
N THR A 549 -15.68 33.63 2.94
CA THR A 549 -14.51 32.82 2.54
C THR A 549 -13.25 33.36 3.21
N PRO A 550 -12.46 32.54 3.93
CA PRO A 550 -11.21 32.98 4.54
C PRO A 550 -10.22 33.55 3.51
N ALA A 551 -9.37 34.49 3.95
CA ALA A 551 -8.31 35.03 3.12
C ALA A 551 -7.33 33.92 2.68
N GLY A 552 -7.14 33.74 1.37
CA GLY A 552 -6.38 32.63 0.79
C GLY A 552 -7.22 31.41 0.40
N GLY A 553 -8.54 31.47 0.60
CA GLY A 553 -9.44 30.34 0.42
C GLY A 553 -9.46 29.46 1.67
N GLY A 554 -10.64 28.99 2.07
CA GLY A 554 -10.74 28.01 3.15
C GLY A 554 -10.04 26.70 2.80
N ALA A 555 -9.69 25.93 3.83
CA ALA A 555 -9.20 24.56 3.68
C ALA A 555 -10.19 23.75 2.82
N ILE A 556 -9.67 22.86 1.97
CA ILE A 556 -10.52 21.91 1.24
C ILE A 556 -11.18 20.98 2.26
N ALA A 557 -12.47 20.71 2.09
CA ALA A 557 -13.29 19.97 3.05
C ALA A 557 -13.94 18.75 2.39
N GLY A 558 -13.13 17.72 2.18
CA GLY A 558 -13.49 16.51 1.44
C GLY A 558 -13.60 16.73 -0.07
N GLY A 559 -13.84 15.64 -0.80
CA GLY A 559 -14.13 15.61 -2.22
C GLY A 559 -15.61 15.69 -2.56
N VAL A 560 -15.91 15.86 -3.85
CA VAL A 560 -17.28 15.81 -4.40
C VAL A 560 -17.42 14.79 -5.54
N ALA A 561 -16.37 14.03 -5.79
CA ALA A 561 -16.31 13.03 -6.86
C ALA A 561 -16.80 11.65 -6.39
N HIS A 562 -17.34 10.85 -7.31
CA HIS A 562 -17.45 9.42 -7.08
C HIS A 562 -16.11 8.74 -7.38
N LEU A 563 -15.89 7.54 -6.83
CA LEU A 563 -14.63 6.82 -7.05
C LEU A 563 -14.40 6.48 -8.52
N LEU A 564 -15.46 6.26 -9.30
CA LEU A 564 -15.35 6.06 -10.75
C LEU A 564 -14.92 7.34 -11.49
N ASP A 565 -15.29 8.52 -11.00
CA ASP A 565 -14.81 9.80 -11.54
C ASP A 565 -13.31 9.98 -11.26
N VAL A 566 -12.84 9.56 -10.08
CA VAL A 566 -11.40 9.50 -9.75
C VAL A 566 -10.67 8.58 -10.73
N VAL A 567 -11.18 7.36 -10.97
CA VAL A 567 -10.60 6.43 -11.96
C VAL A 567 -10.55 7.06 -13.36
N ARG A 568 -11.62 7.75 -13.78
CA ARG A 568 -11.68 8.45 -15.07
C ARG A 568 -10.61 9.52 -15.19
N ASN A 569 -10.48 10.36 -14.16
CA ASN A 569 -9.53 11.47 -14.14
C ASN A 569 -8.08 10.95 -14.25
N VAL A 570 -7.71 9.95 -13.45
CA VAL A 570 -6.33 9.42 -13.48
C VAL A 570 -6.00 8.70 -14.78
N VAL A 571 -6.98 8.01 -15.40
CA VAL A 571 -6.79 7.38 -16.71
C VAL A 571 -6.63 8.44 -17.80
N ALA A 572 -7.43 9.50 -17.77
CA ALA A 572 -7.26 10.65 -18.67
C ALA A 572 -5.91 11.34 -18.49
N ALA A 573 -5.37 11.33 -17.27
CA ALA A 573 -4.04 11.83 -16.92
C ALA A 573 -2.88 10.88 -17.31
N GLY A 574 -3.17 9.75 -17.96
CA GLY A 574 -2.17 8.83 -18.51
C GLY A 574 -1.82 7.64 -17.63
N VAL A 575 -2.53 7.39 -16.53
CA VAL A 575 -2.38 6.16 -15.74
C VAL A 575 -3.02 4.98 -16.50
N PRO A 576 -2.36 3.82 -16.64
CA PRO A 576 -2.98 2.64 -17.23
C PRO A 576 -4.27 2.24 -16.50
N LEU A 577 -5.32 1.88 -17.25
CA LEU A 577 -6.61 1.50 -16.66
C LEU A 577 -6.50 0.36 -15.63
N GLU A 578 -5.64 -0.62 -15.90
CA GLU A 578 -5.42 -1.74 -14.96
C GLU A 578 -4.85 -1.28 -13.62
N ASP A 579 -3.92 -0.33 -13.64
CA ASP A 579 -3.30 0.22 -12.43
C ASP A 579 -4.30 1.09 -11.66
N ALA A 580 -5.09 1.89 -12.38
CA ALA A 580 -6.12 2.73 -11.77
C ALA A 580 -7.21 1.90 -11.08
N VAL A 581 -7.66 0.83 -11.73
CA VAL A 581 -8.65 -0.11 -11.18
C VAL A 581 -8.05 -0.93 -10.04
N LEU A 582 -6.78 -1.34 -10.12
CA LEU A 582 -6.11 -2.01 -9.00
C LEU A 582 -6.11 -1.13 -7.75
N ALA A 583 -5.77 0.15 -7.90
CA ALA A 583 -5.74 1.13 -6.82
C ALA A 583 -7.13 1.54 -6.31
N ALA A 584 -8.19 1.44 -7.13
CA ALA A 584 -9.57 1.77 -6.74
C ALA A 584 -10.43 0.57 -6.29
N ALA A 585 -9.92 -0.66 -6.42
CA ALA A 585 -10.70 -1.86 -6.11
C ALA A 585 -9.88 -2.92 -5.33
N THR A 586 -8.83 -3.47 -5.93
CA THR A 586 -8.10 -4.60 -5.33
C THR A 586 -7.26 -4.18 -4.11
N THR A 587 -6.47 -3.11 -4.23
CA THR A 587 -5.63 -2.61 -3.13
C THR A 587 -6.47 -2.17 -1.92
N PRO A 588 -7.55 -1.36 -2.06
CA PRO A 588 -8.45 -1.07 -0.94
C PRO A 588 -9.16 -2.33 -0.39
N ALA A 589 -9.54 -3.31 -1.21
CA ALA A 589 -10.07 -4.59 -0.69
C ALA A 589 -9.06 -5.36 0.19
N ASP A 590 -7.76 -5.27 -0.14
CA ASP A 590 -6.70 -5.84 0.70
C ASP A 590 -6.55 -5.10 2.04
N VAL A 591 -6.77 -3.77 2.08
CA VAL A 591 -6.85 -2.99 3.34
C VAL A 591 -7.99 -3.49 4.22
N LEU A 592 -9.14 -3.83 3.62
CA LEU A 592 -10.27 -4.40 4.35
C LEU A 592 -10.03 -5.83 4.88
N GLY A 593 -9.02 -6.54 4.35
CA GLY A 593 -8.84 -7.98 4.56
C GLY A 593 -9.85 -8.83 3.79
N ARG A 594 -10.50 -8.27 2.76
CA ARG A 594 -11.63 -8.87 2.03
C ARG A 594 -11.26 -9.26 0.61
N ARG A 595 -10.55 -10.39 0.49
CA ARG A 595 -10.09 -10.93 -0.81
C ARG A 595 -11.20 -11.40 -1.74
N ASP A 596 -12.42 -11.53 -1.24
CA ASP A 596 -13.61 -11.80 -2.05
C ASP A 596 -14.12 -10.58 -2.81
N LEU A 597 -13.60 -9.37 -2.52
CA LEU A 597 -13.97 -8.10 -3.15
C LEU A 597 -12.88 -7.61 -4.13
N GLY A 598 -13.22 -6.54 -4.87
CA GLY A 598 -12.26 -5.70 -5.60
C GLY A 598 -11.56 -6.36 -6.81
N ALA A 599 -12.03 -7.52 -7.26
CA ALA A 599 -11.45 -8.22 -8.40
C ALA A 599 -12.43 -9.17 -9.09
N LEU A 600 -12.38 -9.21 -10.42
CA LEU A 600 -13.07 -10.21 -11.22
C LEU A 600 -12.21 -11.48 -11.29
N VAL A 601 -12.50 -12.43 -10.40
CA VAL A 601 -11.83 -13.74 -10.31
C VAL A 601 -12.86 -14.78 -9.91
N ALA A 602 -12.80 -15.97 -10.50
CA ALA A 602 -13.69 -17.08 -10.15
C ALA A 602 -13.67 -17.36 -8.64
N GLY A 603 -14.85 -17.58 -8.05
CA GLY A 603 -15.06 -17.80 -6.62
C GLY A 603 -15.15 -16.54 -5.76
N ARG A 604 -14.89 -15.35 -6.32
CA ARG A 604 -15.08 -14.06 -5.62
C ARG A 604 -16.53 -13.57 -5.74
N ARG A 605 -16.91 -12.59 -4.91
CA ARG A 605 -18.23 -11.96 -4.95
C ARG A 605 -18.44 -11.29 -6.31
N ALA A 606 -19.64 -11.43 -6.87
CA ALA A 606 -20.03 -10.79 -8.12
C ALA A 606 -20.40 -9.32 -7.89
N ASP A 607 -19.37 -8.51 -7.64
CA ASP A 607 -19.44 -7.06 -7.63
C ASP A 607 -18.75 -6.55 -8.90
N LEU A 608 -19.50 -5.88 -9.78
CA LEU A 608 -18.96 -5.36 -11.04
C LEU A 608 -19.64 -4.05 -11.46
N VAL A 609 -18.92 -3.28 -12.26
CA VAL A 609 -19.41 -2.06 -12.90
C VAL A 609 -19.26 -2.23 -14.41
N VAL A 610 -20.35 -2.04 -15.15
CA VAL A 610 -20.32 -1.95 -16.61
C VAL A 610 -20.31 -0.47 -16.98
N THR A 611 -19.33 -0.08 -17.80
CA THR A 611 -19.13 1.30 -18.24
C THR A 611 -19.08 1.42 -19.76
N GLY A 612 -19.24 2.65 -20.27
CA GLY A 612 -18.89 3.01 -21.64
C GLY A 612 -17.38 3.09 -21.87
N ASP A 613 -16.99 3.43 -23.11
CA ASP A 613 -15.57 3.61 -23.47
C ASP A 613 -14.94 4.83 -22.78
N ASP A 614 -15.77 5.80 -22.40
CA ASP A 614 -15.43 6.97 -21.58
C ASP A 614 -15.45 6.69 -20.06
N LEU A 615 -15.62 5.41 -19.70
CA LEU A 615 -15.81 4.89 -18.35
C LEU A 615 -17.00 5.52 -17.59
N ALA A 616 -17.97 6.13 -18.28
CA ALA A 616 -19.22 6.53 -17.64
C ALA A 616 -20.00 5.29 -17.17
N PRO A 617 -20.56 5.29 -15.95
CA PRO A 617 -21.29 4.15 -15.42
C PRO A 617 -22.56 3.88 -16.24
N ARG A 618 -22.80 2.62 -16.58
CA ARG A 618 -24.02 2.17 -17.27
C ARG A 618 -24.86 1.25 -16.42
N ARG A 619 -24.22 0.30 -15.71
CA ARG A 619 -24.90 -0.65 -14.82
C ARG A 619 -23.98 -1.03 -13.68
N VAL A 620 -24.54 -1.24 -12.50
CA VAL A 620 -23.81 -1.71 -11.32
C VAL A 620 -24.43 -2.99 -10.80
N MET A 621 -23.60 -3.97 -10.49
CA MET A 621 -23.99 -5.22 -9.87
C MET A 621 -23.29 -5.36 -8.53
N ARG A 622 -24.04 -5.77 -7.51
CA ARG A 622 -23.53 -6.09 -6.17
C ARG A 622 -24.06 -7.46 -5.75
N ALA A 623 -23.16 -8.36 -5.37
CA ALA A 623 -23.49 -9.75 -5.02
C ALA A 623 -24.39 -10.44 -6.06
N GLY A 624 -24.13 -10.23 -7.36
CA GLY A 624 -24.88 -10.86 -8.44
C GLY A 624 -26.21 -10.19 -8.81
N ALA A 625 -26.66 -9.20 -8.04
CA ALA A 625 -27.88 -8.45 -8.30
C ALA A 625 -27.57 -7.09 -8.95
N TRP A 626 -28.30 -6.73 -9.99
CA TRP A 626 -28.24 -5.39 -10.58
C TRP A 626 -28.91 -4.37 -9.65
N VAL A 627 -28.19 -3.31 -9.30
CA VAL A 627 -28.64 -2.27 -8.34
C VAL A 627 -28.76 -0.88 -8.96
N ALA A 628 -28.14 -0.67 -10.12
CA ALA A 628 -28.24 0.54 -10.94
C ALA A 628 -28.09 0.20 -12.42
#